data_AF-A0A955DRA2-F1
#
_entry.id   AF-A0A955DRA2-F1
#
_cell.length_a   1.000
_cell.length_b   1.000
_cell.length_c   1.000
_cell.angle_alpha   90.00
_cell.angle_beta   90.00
_cell.angle_gamma   90.00
#
_symmetry.space_group_name_H-M   'P 1'
#
loop_
_entity.id
_entity.type
_entity.pdbx_description
1 polymer ?
#
loop_
_entity_poly.entity_id
_entity_poly.type
_entity_poly.pdbx_seq_one_letter_code
_entity_poly.pdbx_strand_id
1 'polypeptide(L)' 'MERCFLSLEAPVQRVAGFDTVMPYYKLELEYLPDAERIGKAINEIAAY' A
#
# COMPACT_ATOMS: atom_id res chain seq x y z
N MET A 1 -19.90 10.91 -4.57
CA MET A 1 -19.15 12.17 -4.67
C MET A 1 -17.84 12.02 -3.94
N GLU A 2 -16.74 12.36 -4.60
CA GLU A 2 -15.39 12.39 -4.04
C GLU A 2 -15.27 13.61 -3.11
N ARG A 3 -14.72 13.43 -1.90
CA ARG A 3 -14.83 14.45 -0.82
C ARG A 3 -13.60 15.33 -0.65
N CYS A 4 -12.45 14.93 -1.19
CA CYS A 4 -11.17 15.55 -0.87
C CYS A 4 -10.34 15.93 -2.09
N PHE A 5 -10.93 16.00 -3.28
CA PHE A 5 -10.18 16.15 -4.54
C PHE A 5 -9.24 17.37 -4.54
N LEU A 6 -9.70 18.52 -4.03
CA LEU A 6 -8.90 19.75 -3.96
C LEU A 6 -7.95 19.82 -2.76
N SER A 7 -7.98 18.82 -1.86
CA SER A 7 -7.18 18.78 -0.63
C SER A 7 -6.11 17.69 -0.68
N LEU A 8 -5.93 17.02 -1.82
CA LEU A 8 -4.88 16.02 -2.00
C LEU A 8 -3.55 16.73 -2.30
N GLU A 9 -2.67 16.75 -1.32
CA GLU A 9 -1.29 17.25 -1.47
C GLU A 9 -0.38 16.24 -2.20
N ALA A 10 -0.77 14.96 -2.19
CA ALA A 10 -0.02 13.87 -2.81
C ALA A 10 -0.99 12.80 -3.36
N PRO A 11 -0.57 11.96 -4.33
CA PRO A 11 -1.43 10.92 -4.89
C PRO A 11 -1.82 9.86 -3.84
N VAL A 12 -3.06 9.37 -3.90
CA VAL A 12 -3.51 8.31 -2.97
C VAL A 12 -2.82 6.98 -3.32
N GLN A 13 -1.84 6.58 -2.51
CA GLN A 13 -1.11 5.32 -2.69
C GLN A 13 -1.78 4.16 -1.92
N ARG A 14 -1.68 2.93 -2.46
CA ARG A 14 -2.24 1.71 -1.85
C ARG A 14 -1.15 0.67 -1.64
N VAL A 15 -1.10 0.09 -0.45
CA VAL A 15 -0.25 -1.05 -0.12
C VAL A 15 -1.15 -2.23 0.22
N ALA A 16 -1.13 -3.27 -0.61
CA ALA A 16 -2.01 -4.42 -0.51
C ALA A 16 -1.24 -5.73 -0.82
N GLY A 17 -1.95 -6.86 -0.71
CA GLY A 17 -1.49 -8.12 -1.28
C GLY A 17 -1.32 -8.02 -2.79
N PHE A 18 -0.59 -8.97 -3.37
CA PHE A 18 -0.37 -9.00 -4.82
C PHE A 18 -1.63 -9.45 -5.56
N ASP A 19 -1.74 -9.12 -6.85
CA ASP A 19 -2.83 -9.59 -7.72
C ASP A 19 -2.62 -11.07 -8.11
N THR A 20 -2.54 -11.94 -7.10
CA THR A 20 -2.37 -13.38 -7.23
C THR A 20 -3.30 -14.11 -6.27
N VAL A 21 -3.51 -15.40 -6.50
CA VAL A 21 -4.24 -16.24 -5.55
C VAL A 21 -3.45 -16.30 -4.23
N MET A 22 -4.17 -16.20 -3.11
CA MET A 22 -3.58 -16.33 -1.77
C MET A 22 -2.74 -17.60 -1.70
N PRO A 23 -1.43 -17.50 -1.41
CA PRO A 23 -0.56 -18.66 -1.39
C PRO A 23 -0.77 -19.48 -0.10
N TYR A 24 -0.23 -20.70 -0.08
CA TYR A 24 -0.20 -21.53 1.11
C TYR A 24 0.60 -20.89 2.25
N TYR A 25 0.38 -21.38 3.48
CA TYR A 25 0.91 -20.81 4.74
C TYR A 25 2.39 -20.39 4.68
N LYS A 26 3.22 -21.12 3.94
CA LYS A 26 4.66 -20.87 3.82
C LYS A 26 4.98 -19.48 3.25
N LEU A 27 4.14 -18.94 2.38
CA LEU A 27 4.35 -17.67 1.68
C LEU A 27 3.31 -16.60 2.08
N GLU A 28 2.47 -16.88 3.07
CA GLU A 28 1.43 -15.95 3.53
C GLU A 28 2.03 -14.62 4.01
N LEU A 29 3.13 -14.68 4.77
CA LEU A 29 3.81 -13.48 5.28
C LEU A 29 4.44 -12.64 4.17
N GLU A 30 4.86 -13.25 3.07
CA GLU A 30 5.42 -12.53 1.92
C GLU A 30 4.32 -11.88 1.08
N TYR A 31 3.15 -12.51 0.99
CA TYR A 31 2.00 -11.98 0.27
C TYR A 31 1.35 -10.80 0.97
N LEU A 32 1.14 -10.92 2.30
CA LEU A 32 0.49 -9.89 3.09
C LEU A 32 1.34 -8.60 3.14
N PRO A 33 0.70 -7.43 3.21
CA PRO A 33 1.42 -6.18 3.42
C PRO A 33 2.02 -6.15 4.83
N ASP A 34 3.34 -6.09 4.91
CA ASP A 34 4.09 -5.96 6.16
C ASP A 34 4.39 -4.49 6.52
N ALA A 35 4.92 -4.29 7.73
CA ALA A 35 5.26 -2.95 8.24
C ALA A 35 6.37 -2.25 7.43
N GLU A 36 7.31 -3.00 6.85
CA GLU A 36 8.40 -2.45 6.04
C GLU A 36 7.88 -1.90 4.71
N ARG A 37 7.03 -2.66 4.01
CA ARG A 37 6.34 -2.25 2.78
C ARG A 37 5.47 -1.03 3.01
N ILE A 38 4.74 -0.99 4.13
CA ILE A 38 3.92 0.17 4.51
C ILE A 38 4.82 1.38 4.79
N GLY A 39 5.88 1.21 5.57
CA GLY A 39 6.81 2.29 5.90
C GLY A 39 7.50 2.87 4.66
N LYS A 40 7.88 2.03 3.71
CA LYS A 40 8.44 2.48 2.43
C LYS A 40 7.46 3.35 1.65
N ALA A 41 6.20 2.92 1.53
CA ALA A 41 5.17 3.71 0.84
C ALA A 41 4.91 5.06 1.54
N ILE A 42 4.93 5.10 2.88
CA ILE A 42 4.82 6.35 3.65
C ILE A 42 5.98 7.31 3.32
N ASN A 43 7.20 6.80 3.25
CA ASN A 43 8.36 7.63 2.91
C ASN A 43 8.32 8.11 1.44
N GLU A 44 7.87 7.26 0.51
CA GLU A 44 7.69 7.62 -0.89
C GLU A 44 6.65 8.72 -1.07
N ILE A 45 5.49 8.61 -0.41
CA ILE A 45 4.43 9.61 -0.56
C ILE A 45 4.77 10.94 0.12
N ALA A 46 5.51 10.90 1.22
CA ALA A 46 5.97 12.10 1.92
C ALA A 46 7.06 12.88 1.14
N ALA A 47 7.69 12.25 0.14
CA ALA A 47 8.72 12.86 -0.70
C ALA A 47 8.19 13.42 -2.03
N TYR A 48 6.89 13.30 -2.30
CA TYR A 48 6.22 13.85 -3.48
C TYR A 48 6.07 15.38 -3.38
#